data_AF-Q4SPA1-F1
#
_entry.id   AF-Q4SPA1-F1
#
_cell.length_a   1.000
_cell.length_b   1.000
_cell.length_c   1.000
_cell.angle_alpha   90.00
_cell.angle_beta   90.00
_cell.angle_gamma   90.00
#
_symmetry.space_group_name_H-M   'P 1'
#
loop_
_entity.id
_entity.type
_entity.pdbx_description
1 polymer ?
#
loop_
_entity_poly.entity_id
_entity_poly.type
_entity_poly.pdbx_seq_one_letter_code
_entity_poly.pdbx_strand_id
1 'polypeptide(L)'
;MLNAKDLLQDLKFVTSEDKKKQGIPRDNEVLLQRRKDQIQPGGTTLSVTVPYRIIDQPLKLAPQDWDRVVAVFVQGPAWQFKGWPWLLPDGSPVDIFAKIRAFHLKYDEAKMDPNVQKWDVTVLELSRHRRHLDRPVFLRFWETLDKSVFVLVCVPQVFQLLWLISRLPVFQIHGQTQIAPQVLRPLLSPTPPWLVSGHHVTPVTERRIGGLSPLVVIVF
;
A
#
# COMPACT_ATOMS: atom_id res chain seq x y z
N MET A 1 -15.70 0.70 8.10
CA MET A 1 -14.86 1.88 7.76
C MET A 1 -14.97 3.13 8.65
N LEU A 2 -16.12 3.48 9.24
CA LEU A 2 -16.36 4.80 9.91
C LEU A 2 -15.35 5.21 11.01
N ASN A 3 -14.69 4.24 11.63
CA ASN A 3 -13.74 4.42 12.72
C ASN A 3 -12.28 4.16 12.31
N ALA A 4 -12.01 3.87 11.03
CA ALA A 4 -10.69 3.48 10.56
C ALA A 4 -9.66 4.60 10.73
N LYS A 5 -10.07 5.86 10.58
CA LYS A 5 -9.21 7.02 10.80
C LYS A 5 -8.80 7.14 12.26
N ASP A 6 -9.75 7.11 13.20
CA ASP A 6 -9.45 7.19 14.64
C ASP A 6 -8.58 6.00 15.10
N LEU A 7 -8.83 4.83 14.53
CA LEU A 7 -8.10 3.61 14.86
C LEU A 7 -6.65 3.65 14.39
N LEU A 8 -6.43 4.03 13.14
CA LEU A 8 -5.11 3.95 12.49
C LEU A 8 -4.27 5.22 12.71
N GLN A 9 -4.90 6.39 12.75
CA GLN A 9 -4.23 7.68 12.94
C GLN A 9 -4.13 8.05 14.42
N ASP A 10 -5.25 7.98 15.17
CA ASP A 10 -5.30 8.40 16.56
C ASP A 10 -4.98 7.26 17.56
N LEU A 11 -4.79 6.04 17.05
CA LEU A 11 -4.53 4.82 17.83
C LEU A 11 -5.59 4.59 18.90
N LYS A 12 -6.84 4.96 18.61
CA LYS A 12 -7.96 4.90 19.54
C LYS A 12 -9.11 4.12 18.91
N PHE A 13 -9.60 3.12 19.62
CA PHE A 13 -10.77 2.41 19.18
C PHE A 13 -12.05 3.19 19.52
N VAL A 14 -12.85 3.50 18.50
CA VAL A 14 -14.21 4.03 18.63
C VAL A 14 -15.15 3.04 17.95
N THR A 15 -16.30 2.76 18.56
CA THR A 15 -17.26 1.83 17.96
C THR A 15 -17.92 2.47 16.73
N SER A 16 -18.27 1.65 15.76
CA SER A 16 -19.01 2.12 14.57
C SER A 16 -20.38 2.69 14.94
N GLU A 17 -21.00 2.22 16.02
CA GLU A 17 -22.28 2.72 16.53
C GLU A 17 -22.15 4.15 17.06
N ASP A 18 -21.11 4.44 17.84
CA ASP A 18 -20.88 5.78 18.38
C ASP A 18 -20.59 6.79 17.26
N LYS A 19 -19.83 6.38 16.24
CA LYS A 19 -19.60 7.21 15.04
C LYS A 19 -20.88 7.41 14.22
N LYS A 20 -21.74 6.40 14.13
CA LYS A 20 -23.04 6.52 13.45
C LYS A 20 -23.98 7.49 14.17
N LYS A 21 -23.97 7.48 15.50
CA LYS A 21 -24.74 8.45 16.33
C LYS A 21 -24.27 9.90 16.12
N GLN A 22 -23.00 10.10 15.74
CA GLN A 22 -22.45 11.42 15.42
C GLN A 22 -22.85 11.93 14.01
N GLY A 23 -23.57 11.13 13.21
CA GLY A 23 -24.08 11.56 11.90
C GLY A 23 -23.01 11.72 10.82
N ILE A 24 -21.81 11.15 11.02
CA ILE A 24 -20.71 11.28 10.07
C ILE A 24 -21.00 10.43 8.83
N PRO A 25 -20.87 10.99 7.60
CA PRO A 25 -21.05 10.23 6.37
C PRO A 25 -20.00 9.11 6.26
N ARG A 26 -20.40 7.98 5.69
CA ARG A 26 -19.47 6.86 5.43
C ARG A 26 -18.67 7.18 4.18
N ASP A 27 -17.42 7.58 4.38
CA ASP A 27 -16.45 7.60 3.29
C ASP A 27 -16.18 6.15 2.83
N ASN A 28 -15.89 5.97 1.53
CA ASN A 28 -15.46 4.68 0.99
C ASN A 28 -13.93 4.56 0.94
N GLU A 29 -13.25 5.70 1.14
CA GLU A 29 -11.80 5.81 1.07
C GLU A 29 -11.30 6.84 2.09
N VAL A 30 -10.24 6.50 2.81
CA VAL A 30 -9.53 7.42 3.70
C VAL A 30 -8.04 7.41 3.36
N LEU A 31 -7.46 8.59 3.16
CA LEU A 31 -6.03 8.75 2.98
C LEU A 31 -5.37 9.10 4.32
N LEU A 32 -4.33 8.35 4.68
CA LEU A 32 -3.49 8.60 5.85
C LEU A 32 -2.05 8.86 5.42
N GLN A 33 -1.36 9.71 6.15
CA GLN A 33 0.08 9.92 6.00
C GLN A 33 0.75 9.60 7.32
N ARG A 34 1.65 8.61 7.31
CA ARG A 34 2.37 8.20 8.51
C ARG A 34 3.85 8.54 8.36
N ARG A 35 4.39 9.31 9.31
CA ARG A 35 5.83 9.53 9.42
C ARG A 35 6.49 8.32 10.05
N LYS A 36 7.60 7.88 9.45
CA LYS A 36 8.44 6.80 9.92
C LYS A 36 9.88 7.27 9.89
N ASP A 37 10.55 7.15 11.02
CA ASP A 37 11.98 7.37 11.09
C ASP A 37 12.71 6.12 10.61
N GLN A 38 13.40 6.23 9.48
CA GLN A 38 14.23 5.17 8.91
C GLN A 38 15.69 5.48 9.19
N ILE A 39 16.36 4.57 9.89
CA ILE A 39 17.80 4.65 10.13
C ILE A 39 18.47 4.14 8.85
N GLN A 40 19.20 5.02 8.17
CA GLN A 40 20.00 4.61 7.01
C GLN A 40 21.28 3.89 7.45
N PRO A 41 21.82 2.99 6.61
CA PRO A 41 23.15 2.43 6.82
C PRO A 41 24.16 3.58 6.81
N GLY A 42 24.69 3.93 7.99
CA GLY A 42 25.48 5.15 8.22
C GLY A 42 25.07 5.93 9.48
N GLY A 43 23.98 5.54 10.16
CA GLY A 43 23.56 6.13 11.43
C GLY A 43 22.71 7.40 11.31
N THR A 44 22.47 7.88 10.07
CA THR A 44 21.61 9.03 9.82
C THR A 44 20.14 8.63 9.82
N THR A 45 19.35 9.24 10.70
CA THR A 45 17.90 9.06 10.77
C THR A 45 17.21 9.95 9.73
N LEU A 46 16.47 9.34 8.80
CA LEU A 46 15.63 10.04 7.83
C LEU A 46 14.15 9.81 8.16
N SER A 47 13.40 10.89 8.41
CA SER A 47 11.95 10.83 8.55
C SER A 47 11.30 10.72 7.16
N VAL A 48 10.78 9.53 6.83
CA VAL A 48 10.04 9.24 5.60
C VAL A 48 8.54 9.30 5.90
N THR A 49 7.77 10.02 5.07
CA THR A 49 6.30 9.99 5.16
C THR A 49 5.75 8.98 4.16
N VAL A 50 5.07 7.95 4.66
CA VAL A 50 4.46 6.90 3.85
C VAL A 50 2.96 7.17 3.75
N PRO A 51 2.43 7.38 2.53
CA PRO A 51 1.00 7.52 2.33
C PRO A 51 0.32 6.14 2.35
N TYR A 52 -0.83 6.05 3.00
CA TYR A 52 -1.70 4.89 3.07
C TYR A 52 -3.10 5.25 2.59
N ARG A 53 -3.75 4.31 1.91
CA ARG A 53 -5.12 4.40 1.42
C ARG A 53 -5.94 3.29 2.07
N ILE A 54 -6.91 3.66 2.88
CA ILE A 54 -7.86 2.71 3.47
C ILE A 54 -9.09 2.63 2.61
N ILE A 55 -9.50 1.41 2.28
CA ILE A 55 -10.69 1.15 1.47
C ILE A 55 -11.59 0.14 2.17
N ASP A 56 -12.90 0.21 1.90
CA ASP A 56 -13.88 -0.77 2.37
C ASP A 56 -14.45 -1.69 1.29
N GLN A 57 -14.29 -1.30 0.03
CA GLN A 57 -14.79 -2.03 -1.13
C GLN A 57 -13.62 -2.54 -1.98
N PRO A 58 -13.06 -3.71 -1.65
CA PRO A 58 -11.92 -4.28 -2.38
C PRO A 58 -12.24 -4.54 -3.86
N LEU A 59 -13.50 -4.82 -4.20
CA LEU A 59 -13.92 -5.08 -5.59
C LEU A 59 -13.85 -3.86 -6.51
N LYS A 60 -13.71 -2.65 -5.96
CA LYS A 60 -13.49 -1.43 -6.74
C LYS A 60 -12.01 -1.19 -7.09
N LEU A 61 -11.09 -1.99 -6.53
CA LEU A 61 -9.68 -1.89 -6.86
C LEU A 61 -9.42 -2.37 -8.28
N ALA A 62 -8.63 -1.59 -9.01
CA ALA A 62 -8.10 -2.03 -10.28
C ALA A 62 -7.11 -3.20 -10.07
N PRO A 63 -6.96 -4.13 -11.03
CA PRO A 63 -6.02 -5.24 -10.94
C PRO A 63 -4.60 -4.81 -10.53
N GLN A 64 -4.09 -3.69 -11.07
CA GLN A 64 -2.76 -3.18 -10.74
C GLN A 64 -2.60 -2.63 -9.32
N ASP A 65 -3.70 -2.27 -8.64
CA ASP A 65 -3.62 -1.71 -7.28
C ASP A 65 -3.50 -2.81 -6.22
N TRP A 66 -3.75 -4.07 -6.57
CA TRP A 66 -3.61 -5.21 -5.66
C TRP A 66 -2.16 -5.43 -5.20
N ASP A 67 -1.17 -5.09 -6.03
CA ASP A 67 0.25 -5.14 -5.65
C ASP A 67 0.60 -4.13 -4.55
N ARG A 68 -0.26 -3.13 -4.32
CA ARG A 68 -0.08 -2.11 -3.28
C ARG A 68 -0.81 -2.46 -1.99
N VAL A 69 -1.60 -3.53 -1.98
CA VAL A 69 -2.33 -3.98 -0.79
C VAL A 69 -1.34 -4.65 0.16
N VAL A 70 -1.19 -4.06 1.36
CA VAL A 70 -0.20 -4.52 2.35
C VAL A 70 -0.85 -5.14 3.57
N ALA A 71 -2.10 -4.80 3.86
CA ALA A 71 -2.82 -5.34 5.00
C ALA A 71 -4.33 -5.47 4.76
N VAL A 72 -4.95 -6.44 5.42
CA VAL A 72 -6.40 -6.70 5.41
C VAL A 72 -6.92 -7.01 6.81
N PHE A 73 -8.07 -6.44 7.18
CA PHE A 73 -8.80 -6.82 8.39
C PHE A 73 -9.81 -7.94 8.09
N VAL A 74 -9.63 -9.09 8.73
CA VAL A 74 -10.42 -10.30 8.54
C VAL A 74 -11.53 -10.40 9.59
N GLN A 75 -12.75 -10.72 9.16
CA GLN A 75 -13.89 -10.92 10.06
C GLN A 75 -14.09 -12.38 10.43
N GLY A 76 -13.75 -13.32 9.54
CA GLY A 76 -13.81 -14.76 9.79
C GLY A 76 -14.42 -15.62 8.67
N PRO A 77 -15.50 -15.20 7.98
CA PRO A 77 -16.07 -16.07 6.95
C PRO A 77 -15.27 -16.04 5.64
N ALA A 78 -15.00 -17.20 5.05
CA ALA A 78 -14.20 -17.32 3.82
C ALA A 78 -14.81 -16.57 2.61
N TRP A 79 -16.15 -16.44 2.56
CA TRP A 79 -16.83 -15.71 1.49
C TRP A 79 -16.43 -14.22 1.43
N GLN A 80 -15.86 -13.67 2.51
CA GLN A 80 -15.31 -12.31 2.56
C GLN A 80 -14.29 -12.05 1.43
N PHE A 81 -13.56 -13.08 1.01
CA PHE A 81 -12.51 -13.01 -0.01
C PHE A 81 -12.98 -13.38 -1.42
N LYS A 82 -14.30 -13.56 -1.62
CA LYS A 82 -14.85 -13.91 -2.95
C LYS A 82 -14.52 -12.80 -3.96
N GLY A 83 -13.94 -13.19 -5.10
CA GLY A 83 -13.55 -12.28 -6.18
C GLY A 83 -12.20 -11.58 -5.97
N TRP A 84 -11.44 -11.97 -4.93
CA TRP A 84 -10.08 -11.48 -4.73
C TRP A 84 -9.09 -12.23 -5.62
N PRO A 85 -7.99 -11.58 -6.03
CA PRO A 85 -6.87 -12.29 -6.62
C PRO A 85 -6.27 -13.27 -5.61
N TRP A 86 -5.66 -14.34 -6.12
CA TRP A 86 -4.99 -15.38 -5.32
C TRP A 86 -5.91 -16.17 -4.38
N LEU A 87 -7.24 -16.06 -4.52
CA LEU A 87 -8.14 -17.00 -3.87
C LEU A 87 -8.00 -18.38 -4.53
N LEU A 88 -7.77 -19.40 -3.72
CA LEU A 88 -7.66 -20.78 -4.21
C LEU A 88 -9.03 -21.31 -4.68
N PRO A 89 -9.07 -22.28 -5.61
CA PRO A 89 -10.33 -22.85 -6.12
C PRO A 89 -11.22 -23.50 -5.06
N ASP A 90 -10.65 -23.93 -3.94
CA ASP A 90 -11.35 -24.47 -2.77
C ASP A 90 -11.96 -23.37 -1.87
N GLY A 91 -11.73 -22.10 -2.19
CA GLY A 91 -12.16 -20.94 -1.42
C GLY A 91 -11.23 -20.57 -0.26
N SER A 92 -10.03 -21.16 -0.20
CA SER A 92 -9.07 -20.90 0.86
C SER A 92 -8.25 -19.63 0.61
N PRO A 93 -8.14 -18.69 1.58
CA PRO A 93 -7.40 -17.43 1.43
C PRO A 93 -5.90 -17.55 1.76
N VAL A 94 -5.31 -18.75 1.75
CA VAL A 94 -3.92 -18.99 2.16
C VAL A 94 -2.92 -18.17 1.33
N ASP A 95 -3.05 -18.18 0.00
CA ASP A 95 -2.16 -17.42 -0.88
C ASP A 95 -2.34 -15.91 -0.75
N ILE A 96 -3.55 -15.47 -0.38
CA ILE A 96 -3.83 -14.06 -0.06
C ILE A 96 -3.01 -13.65 1.16
N PHE A 97 -2.99 -14.47 2.21
CA PHE A 97 -2.27 -14.18 3.45
C PHE A 97 -0.76 -14.37 3.35
N ALA A 98 -0.29 -15.16 2.38
CA ALA A 98 1.13 -15.24 2.05
C ALA A 98 1.66 -13.92 1.45
N LYS A 99 0.80 -13.16 0.75
CA LYS A 99 1.16 -11.88 0.11
C LYS A 99 0.82 -10.66 0.96
N ILE A 100 -0.32 -10.68 1.64
CA ILE A 100 -0.91 -9.56 2.36
C ILE A 100 -0.99 -9.90 3.85
N ARG A 101 -0.60 -8.98 4.73
CA ARG A 101 -0.73 -9.22 6.17
C ARG A 101 -2.18 -9.15 6.64
N ALA A 102 -2.67 -10.24 7.18
CA ALA A 102 -4.02 -10.32 7.73
C ALA A 102 -4.03 -9.98 9.23
N PHE A 103 -5.04 -9.21 9.63
CA PHE A 103 -5.28 -8.85 11.02
C PHE A 103 -6.72 -9.18 11.41
N HIS A 104 -6.92 -9.74 12.60
CA HIS A 104 -8.25 -9.97 13.15
C HIS A 104 -8.41 -9.18 14.44
N LEU A 105 -9.31 -8.20 14.41
CA LEU A 105 -9.62 -7.37 15.56
C LEU A 105 -10.79 -8.00 16.32
N LYS A 106 -10.58 -8.36 17.60
CA LYS A 106 -11.62 -8.92 18.46
C LYS A 106 -11.55 -8.33 19.87
N TYR A 107 -12.61 -8.49 20.64
CA TYR A 107 -12.55 -8.25 22.08
C TYR A 107 -11.86 -9.44 22.78
N ASP A 108 -11.19 -9.17 23.90
CA ASP A 108 -10.52 -10.17 24.76
C ASP A 108 -11.45 -11.31 25.19
N GLU A 109 -12.70 -10.99 25.53
CA GLU A 109 -13.73 -11.96 25.92
C GLU A 109 -14.48 -12.62 24.75
N ALA A 110 -14.26 -12.18 23.51
CA ALA A 110 -14.93 -12.74 22.35
C ALA A 110 -14.23 -14.04 21.88
N LYS A 111 -15.05 -15.06 21.58
CA LYS A 111 -14.53 -16.31 21.00
C LYS A 111 -13.99 -16.05 19.60
N MET A 112 -12.78 -16.54 19.34
CA MET A 112 -12.15 -16.45 18.03
C MET A 112 -12.83 -17.42 17.04
N ASP A 113 -13.15 -16.91 15.85
CA ASP A 113 -13.77 -17.70 14.78
C ASP A 113 -12.86 -18.88 14.37
N PRO A 114 -13.39 -20.11 14.21
CA PRO A 114 -12.61 -21.30 13.90
C PRO A 114 -11.84 -21.21 12.57
N ASN A 115 -12.31 -20.43 11.60
CA ASN A 115 -11.59 -20.23 10.34
C ASN A 115 -10.38 -19.32 10.53
N VAL A 116 -10.51 -18.27 11.34
CA VAL A 116 -9.40 -17.36 11.66
C VAL A 116 -8.27 -18.11 12.36
N GLN A 117 -8.58 -19.12 13.19
CA GLN A 117 -7.54 -19.91 13.87
C GLN A 117 -6.69 -20.76 12.90
N LYS A 118 -7.25 -21.09 11.72
CA LYS A 118 -6.56 -21.90 10.71
C LYS A 118 -5.70 -21.07 9.77
N TRP A 119 -5.87 -19.76 9.76
CA TRP A 119 -5.24 -18.84 8.82
C TRP A 119 -4.07 -18.11 9.48
N ASP A 120 -3.08 -17.69 8.67
CA ASP A 120 -1.98 -16.84 9.15
C ASP A 120 -2.47 -15.40 9.37
N VAL A 121 -3.07 -15.17 10.54
CA VAL A 121 -3.71 -13.90 10.90
C VAL A 121 -3.17 -13.41 12.24
N THR A 122 -2.75 -12.15 12.28
CA THR A 122 -2.34 -11.51 13.52
C THR A 122 -3.57 -11.04 14.30
N VAL A 123 -3.80 -11.61 15.48
CA VAL A 123 -4.94 -11.27 16.32
C VAL A 123 -4.62 -10.02 17.15
N LEU A 124 -5.50 -9.02 17.05
CA LEU A 124 -5.46 -7.78 17.82
C LEU A 124 -6.60 -7.84 18.84
N GLU A 125 -6.25 -7.94 20.11
CA GLU A 125 -7.20 -8.06 21.22
C GLU A 125 -7.44 -6.71 21.86
N LEU A 126 -8.71 -6.29 21.91
CA LEU A 126 -9.15 -5.07 22.57
C LEU A 126 -9.88 -5.39 23.86
N SER A 127 -9.67 -4.58 24.89
CA SER A 127 -10.39 -4.71 26.15
C SER A 127 -11.55 -3.70 26.19
N ARG A 128 -12.75 -4.13 26.57
CA ARG A 128 -13.91 -3.22 26.67
C ARG A 128 -13.72 -2.13 27.73
N HIS A 129 -13.05 -2.47 28.83
CA HIS A 129 -12.88 -1.61 29.99
C HIS A 129 -11.54 -0.86 30.02
N ARG A 130 -10.49 -1.43 29.40
CA ARG A 130 -9.12 -0.90 29.47
C ARG A 130 -8.68 -0.23 28.17
N ARG A 131 -9.31 0.91 27.84
CA ARG A 131 -9.04 1.66 26.59
C ARG A 131 -7.63 2.22 26.46
N HIS A 132 -6.89 2.37 27.56
CA HIS A 132 -5.47 2.76 27.51
C HIS A 132 -4.57 1.68 26.89
N LEU A 133 -5.05 0.43 26.82
CA LEU A 133 -4.35 -0.69 26.17
C LEU A 133 -4.60 -0.73 24.66
N ASP A 134 -5.51 0.07 24.12
CA ASP A 134 -5.77 0.11 22.67
C ASP A 134 -4.54 0.64 21.92
N ARG A 135 -3.87 1.67 22.47
CA ARG A 135 -2.68 2.27 21.86
C ARG A 135 -1.55 1.27 21.60
N PRO A 136 -1.07 0.48 22.59
CA PRO A 136 -0.03 -0.52 22.33
C PRO A 136 -0.46 -1.63 21.36
N VAL A 137 -1.75 -1.97 21.29
CA VAL A 137 -2.28 -2.94 20.31
C VAL A 137 -2.12 -2.40 18.89
N PHE A 138 -2.49 -1.14 18.65
CA PHE A 138 -2.33 -0.53 17.33
C PHE A 138 -0.87 -0.21 16.98
N LEU A 139 -0.01 0.05 17.97
CA LEU A 139 1.43 0.14 17.73
C LEU A 139 2.01 -1.20 17.23
N ARG A 140 1.60 -2.32 17.84
CA ARG A 140 1.99 -3.67 17.36
C ARG A 140 1.51 -3.97 15.95
N PHE A 141 0.29 -3.55 15.61
CA PHE A 141 -0.22 -3.62 14.23
C PHE A 141 0.74 -2.90 13.27
N TRP A 142 1.09 -1.66 13.58
CA TRP A 142 1.96 -0.85 12.74
C TRP A 142 3.38 -1.42 12.62
N GLU A 143 3.95 -1.94 13.71
CA GLU A 143 5.24 -2.62 13.69
C GLU A 143 5.24 -3.85 12.77
N THR A 144 4.16 -4.64 12.83
CA THR A 144 4.00 -5.85 12.01
C THR A 144 3.85 -5.50 10.53
N LEU A 145 3.07 -4.46 10.24
CA LEU A 145 2.90 -3.93 8.89
C LEU A 145 4.22 -3.37 8.36
N ASP A 146 4.93 -2.57 9.15
CA ASP A 146 6.21 -1.95 8.77
C ASP A 146 7.29 -2.97 8.44
N LYS A 147 7.36 -4.07 9.20
CA LYS A 147 8.28 -5.19 8.90
C LYS A 147 7.99 -5.79 7.54
N SER A 148 6.72 -5.91 7.18
CA SER A 148 6.29 -6.53 5.92
C SER A 148 6.50 -5.59 4.73
N VAL A 149 6.19 -4.30 4.90
CA VAL A 149 6.44 -3.25 3.90
C VAL A 149 7.93 -3.08 3.64
N PHE A 150 8.77 -3.13 4.68
CA PHE A 150 10.22 -3.03 4.50
C PHE A 150 10.77 -4.13 3.59
N VAL A 151 10.28 -5.36 3.74
CA VAL A 151 10.64 -6.48 2.85
C VAL A 151 10.13 -6.23 1.44
N LEU A 152 8.87 -5.82 1.26
CA LEU A 152 8.28 -5.58 -0.05
C LEU A 152 8.92 -4.42 -0.84
N VAL A 153 9.32 -3.34 -0.16
CA VAL A 153 9.84 -2.12 -0.81
C VAL A 153 11.37 -2.15 -0.97
N CYS A 154 12.09 -2.73 -0.01
CA CYS A 154 13.56 -2.69 -0.02
C CYS A 154 14.18 -3.81 -0.87
N VAL A 155 13.56 -4.99 -0.93
CA VAL A 155 14.05 -6.12 -1.74
C VAL A 155 14.08 -5.84 -3.25
N PRO A 156 13.06 -5.21 -3.89
CA PRO A 156 13.13 -4.94 -5.32
C PRO A 156 14.21 -3.91 -5.69
N GLN A 157 14.58 -2.98 -4.81
CA GLN A 157 15.68 -2.04 -5.09
C GLN A 157 17.04 -2.73 -5.10
N VAL A 158 17.27 -3.69 -4.19
CA VAL A 158 18.51 -4.48 -4.18
C VAL A 158 18.60 -5.40 -5.41
N PHE A 159 17.48 -6.01 -5.81
CA PHE A 159 17.41 -6.83 -7.03
C PHE A 159 17.53 -6.00 -8.31
N GLN A 160 16.92 -4.80 -8.39
CA GLN A 160 17.12 -3.89 -9.52
C GLN A 160 18.57 -3.41 -9.60
N LEU A 161 19.22 -3.12 -8.48
CA LEU A 161 20.62 -2.70 -8.44
C LEU A 161 21.55 -3.85 -8.86
N LEU A 162 21.33 -5.07 -8.35
CA LEU A 162 22.08 -6.26 -8.77
C LEU A 162 21.84 -6.59 -10.25
N TRP A 163 20.61 -6.46 -10.73
CA TRP A 163 20.27 -6.62 -12.15
C TRP A 163 20.97 -5.56 -13.02
N LEU A 164 20.99 -4.30 -12.58
CA LEU A 164 21.71 -3.22 -13.27
C LEU A 164 23.23 -3.46 -13.30
N ILE A 165 23.80 -3.93 -12.18
CA ILE A 165 25.23 -4.27 -12.08
C ILE A 165 25.57 -5.44 -12.99
N SER A 166 24.69 -6.46 -13.09
CA SER A 166 24.88 -7.60 -13.99
C SER A 166 24.68 -7.28 -15.48
N ARG A 167 24.17 -6.09 -15.81
CA ARG A 167 23.97 -5.59 -17.19
C ARG A 167 24.93 -4.49 -17.61
N LEU A 168 25.86 -4.06 -16.74
CA LEU A 168 26.92 -3.15 -17.14
C LEU A 168 27.94 -3.94 -17.98
N PRO A 169 28.16 -3.58 -19.25
CA PRO A 169 29.25 -4.18 -20.01
C PRO A 169 30.56 -3.82 -19.30
N VAL A 170 31.35 -4.83 -18.95
CA VAL A 170 32.74 -4.66 -18.52
C VAL A 170 33.46 -4.00 -19.70
N PHE A 171 33.58 -2.67 -19.65
CA PHE A 171 34.33 -1.91 -20.65
C PHE A 171 35.81 -2.21 -20.41
N GLN A 172 36.33 -3.17 -21.16
CA GLN A 172 37.74 -3.52 -21.18
C GLN A 172 38.50 -2.35 -21.83
N ILE A 173 39.16 -1.54 -21.02
CA ILE A 173 40.00 -0.43 -21.48
C ILE A 173 41.28 -1.05 -22.06
N HIS A 174 41.33 -1.27 -23.37
CA HIS A 174 42.59 -1.31 -24.12
C HIS A 174 42.45 -0.40 -25.32
N GLY A 175 43.33 0.60 -25.35
CA GLY A 175 43.18 1.86 -26.09
C GLY A 175 42.86 1.70 -27.58
N GLN A 176 41.83 2.42 -28.01
CA GLN A 176 41.89 3.23 -29.22
C GLN A 176 40.78 4.30 -29.19
N THR A 177 41.21 5.55 -29.35
CA THR A 177 40.37 6.73 -29.50
C THR A 177 39.66 6.69 -30.84
N GLN A 178 38.33 6.86 -30.87
CA GLN A 178 37.65 7.38 -32.06
C GLN A 178 36.70 8.53 -31.69
N ILE A 179 36.87 9.62 -32.44
CA ILE A 179 36.08 10.85 -32.39
C ILE A 179 34.94 10.65 -33.40
N ALA A 180 33.69 10.68 -32.95
CA ALA A 180 32.54 10.69 -33.85
C ALA A 180 32.42 12.08 -34.50
N PRO A 181 32.34 12.19 -35.85
CA PRO A 181 32.17 13.48 -36.49
C PRO A 181 30.73 13.97 -36.39
N GLN A 182 30.62 15.26 -36.09
CA GLN A 182 29.44 16.10 -36.13
C GLN A 182 28.76 16.06 -37.50
N VAL A 183 27.44 15.87 -37.55
CA VAL A 183 26.61 16.29 -38.69
C VAL A 183 25.54 17.24 -38.19
N LEU A 184 25.88 18.52 -38.28
CA LEU A 184 24.97 19.65 -38.19
C LEU A 184 24.44 19.92 -39.62
N ARG A 185 23.11 19.97 -39.81
CA ARG A 185 22.52 20.97 -40.72
C ARG A 185 21.07 21.30 -40.34
N PRO A 186 20.69 22.60 -40.36
CA PRO A 186 19.36 23.11 -40.03
C PRO A 186 18.54 23.41 -41.31
N LEU A 187 17.20 23.51 -41.20
CA LEU A 187 16.38 24.48 -41.96
C LEU A 187 14.90 24.49 -41.53
N LEU A 188 14.51 25.66 -41.00
CA LEU A 188 13.23 26.39 -41.05
C LEU A 188 11.87 25.65 -41.08
N SER A 189 11.01 26.11 -40.17
CA SER A 189 9.53 26.01 -40.11
C SER A 189 8.82 26.63 -41.34
N PRO A 190 7.52 26.34 -41.61
CA PRO A 190 6.41 26.96 -40.85
C PRO A 190 5.21 26.04 -40.56
N THR A 191 4.44 26.40 -39.52
CA THR A 191 3.14 25.83 -39.12
C THR A 191 1.97 26.30 -40.06
N PRO A 192 0.69 25.98 -39.80
CA PRO A 192 -0.06 24.79 -40.24
C PRO A 192 -1.35 25.16 -41.03
N PRO A 193 -2.15 24.19 -41.52
CA PRO A 193 -3.60 24.43 -41.51
C PRO A 193 -4.41 23.15 -41.28
N TRP A 194 -4.77 22.87 -40.04
CA TRP A 194 -6.04 22.23 -39.71
C TRP A 194 -6.33 22.45 -38.23
N LEU A 195 -7.02 23.55 -37.99
CA LEU A 195 -7.90 23.74 -36.86
C LEU A 195 -9.09 22.75 -37.02
N VAL A 196 -9.67 22.35 -35.90
CA VAL A 196 -10.98 21.69 -35.73
C VAL A 196 -10.96 20.15 -35.78
N SER A 197 -10.96 19.54 -34.59
CA SER A 197 -12.15 18.83 -34.09
C SER A 197 -11.97 18.50 -32.61
N GLY A 198 -12.83 19.12 -31.79
CA GLY A 198 -12.88 18.90 -30.36
C GLY A 198 -13.33 17.48 -30.04
N HIS A 199 -12.47 16.74 -29.34
CA HIS A 199 -12.91 15.70 -28.43
C HIS A 199 -12.47 16.08 -27.03
N HIS A 200 -13.47 16.08 -26.16
CA HIS A 200 -13.40 16.34 -24.74
C HIS A 200 -12.41 15.36 -24.09
N VAL A 201 -11.15 15.78 -23.95
CA VAL A 201 -10.19 15.09 -23.11
C VAL A 201 -10.58 15.43 -21.68
N THR A 202 -11.14 14.44 -20.98
CA THR A 202 -11.28 14.50 -19.53
C THR A 202 -9.89 14.72 -18.92
N PRO A 203 -9.75 15.61 -17.92
CA PRO A 203 -8.47 15.83 -17.29
C PRO A 203 -8.07 14.55 -16.54
N VAL A 204 -7.18 13.76 -17.14
CA VAL A 204 -6.37 12.79 -16.39
C VAL A 204 -5.55 13.63 -15.43
N THR A 205 -5.98 13.60 -14.17
CA THR A 205 -5.32 14.20 -13.03
C THR A 205 -3.83 13.88 -13.06
N GLU A 206 -3.07 14.89 -13.48
CA GLU A 206 -1.81 15.32 -12.89
C GLU A 206 -0.89 14.19 -12.42
N ARG A 207 -0.11 13.66 -13.37
CA ARG A 207 1.21 13.12 -13.05
C ARG A 207 2.15 14.27 -12.69
N ARG A 208 2.29 14.53 -11.39
CA ARG A 208 3.44 15.13 -10.68
C ARG A 208 3.19 14.72 -9.22
N ILE A 209 4.09 14.07 -8.50
CA ILE A 209 5.49 14.35 -8.19
C ILE A 209 6.13 12.96 -7.88
N GLY A 210 7.46 12.82 -7.89
CA GLY A 210 8.16 11.59 -7.45
C GLY A 210 7.88 11.20 -5.99
N GLY A 211 6.68 10.71 -5.72
CA GLY A 211 6.17 10.30 -4.42
C GLY A 211 5.52 8.93 -4.54
N LEU A 212 5.86 8.05 -3.61
CA LEU A 212 5.36 6.68 -3.55
C LEU A 212 3.82 6.67 -3.62
N SER A 213 3.25 5.88 -4.53
CA SER A 213 1.80 5.64 -4.53
C SER A 213 1.37 5.06 -3.18
N PRO A 214 0.19 5.45 -2.66
CA PRO A 214 -0.22 5.03 -1.32
C PRO A 214 -0.36 3.51 -1.22
N LEU A 215 0.14 2.95 -0.11
CA LEU A 215 -0.08 1.56 0.24
C LEU A 215 -1.53 1.36 0.68
N VAL A 216 -2.14 0.25 0.28
CA VAL A 216 -3.56 0.00 0.49
C VAL A 216 -3.80 -0.90 1.71
N VAL A 217 -4.74 -0.50 2.57
CA VAL A 217 -5.22 -1.27 3.72
C VAL A 217 -6.72 -1.50 3.57
N ILE A 218 -7.16 -2.75 3.66
CA ILE A 218 -8.58 -3.11 3.47
C ILE A 218 -9.26 -3.27 4.82
N VAL A 219 -10.33 -2.51 5.08
CA VAL A 219 -11.09 -2.49 6.33
C VAL A 219 -12.59 -2.58 6.05
N PHE A 220 -13.29 -3.50 6.70
CA PHE A 220 -14.74 -3.72 6.52
C PHE A 220 -15.59 -2.84 7.46
#